data_AF-A0A7J2NDT2-F1
#
_entry.id   AF-A0A7J2NDT2-F1
#
_cell.length_a   1.000
_cell.length_b   1.000
_cell.length_c   1.000
_cell.angle_alpha   90.00
_cell.angle_beta   90.00
_cell.angle_gamma   90.00
#
_symmetry.space_group_name_H-M   'P 1'
#
loop_
_entity.id
_entity.type
_entity.pdbx_description
1 polymer ?
#
loop_
_entity_poly.entity_id
_entity_poly.type
_entity_poly.pdbx_seq_one_letter_code
_entity_poly.pdbx_strand_id
1 'polypeptide(L)'
;MAAASRKAQIKNLQNAILLVFFVIALIIFSMFFYSNITHRMKQDVEEIRHIQTILAVAGISQMGEFSCSGIDYCIDFEKVKAFNQLRRSSPEYADYLFSRLGFAKVHLHSQSTGNQLAEVYAREPETGEFSRILRFNIPCLIYDADSEKGSLGYFNITMYQR
;
A
#
# COMPACT_ATOMS: atom_id res chain seq x y z
N MET A 1 -51.70 45.36 -33.72
CA MET A 1 -50.92 45.24 -32.46
C MET A 1 -50.60 43.81 -32.04
N ALA A 2 -51.24 42.76 -32.58
CA ALA A 2 -51.00 41.36 -32.15
C ALA A 2 -49.65 40.72 -32.58
N ALA A 3 -49.02 41.20 -33.66
CA ALA A 3 -47.77 40.62 -34.16
C ALA A 3 -46.55 40.87 -33.25
N ALA A 4 -46.57 41.99 -32.49
CA ALA A 4 -45.49 42.34 -31.56
C ALA A 4 -45.46 41.42 -30.33
N SER A 5 -46.62 41.00 -29.81
CA SER A 5 -46.69 40.10 -28.65
C SER A 5 -46.28 38.66 -28.99
N ARG A 6 -46.60 38.17 -30.19
CA ARG A 6 -46.14 36.85 -30.68
C ARG A 6 -44.62 36.78 -30.84
N LYS A 7 -43.98 37.82 -31.40
CA LYS A 7 -42.51 37.88 -31.50
C LYS A 7 -41.84 37.93 -30.13
N ALA A 8 -42.42 38.64 -29.16
CA ALA A 8 -41.91 38.68 -27.80
C ALA A 8 -42.01 37.33 -27.07
N GLN A 9 -43.14 36.62 -27.24
CA GLN A 9 -43.32 35.26 -26.69
C GLN A 9 -42.33 34.26 -27.28
N ILE A 10 -42.06 34.32 -28.59
CA ILE A 10 -41.09 33.44 -29.26
C ILE A 10 -39.66 33.71 -28.74
N LYS A 11 -39.27 34.98 -28.55
CA LYS A 11 -37.98 35.34 -27.96
C LYS A 11 -37.83 34.86 -26.51
N ASN A 12 -38.89 34.98 -25.70
CA ASN A 12 -38.86 34.49 -24.32
C ASN A 12 -38.76 32.96 -24.27
N LEU A 13 -39.44 32.25 -25.18
CA LEU A 13 -39.32 30.80 -25.29
C LEU A 13 -37.91 30.37 -25.73
N GLN A 14 -37.33 31.04 -26.72
CA GLN A 14 -35.95 30.79 -27.16
C GLN A 14 -34.95 31.01 -26.02
N ASN A 15 -35.07 32.10 -25.27
CA ASN A 15 -34.20 32.38 -24.13
C ASN A 15 -34.36 31.34 -23.01
N ALA A 16 -35.59 30.89 -22.74
CA ALA A 16 -35.84 29.84 -21.75
C ALA A 16 -35.19 28.51 -22.17
N ILE A 17 -35.32 28.12 -23.44
CA ILE A 17 -34.69 26.91 -23.99
C ILE A 17 -33.16 27.02 -23.91
N LEU A 18 -32.59 28.16 -24.28
CA LEU A 18 -31.15 28.42 -24.21
C LEU A 18 -30.63 28.33 -22.77
N LEU A 19 -31.37 28.88 -21.81
CA LEU A 19 -31.03 28.83 -20.39
C LEU A 19 -31.07 27.40 -19.86
N VAL A 20 -32.11 26.63 -20.19
CA VAL A 20 -32.22 25.21 -19.82
C VAL A 20 -31.05 24.41 -20.40
N PHE A 21 -30.72 24.63 -21.68
CA PHE A 21 -29.59 23.96 -22.32
C PHE A 21 -28.26 24.29 -21.63
N PHE A 22 -28.05 25.56 -21.26
CA PHE A 22 -26.84 26.00 -20.57
C PHE A 22 -26.71 25.37 -19.17
N VAL A 23 -27.82 25.28 -18.43
CA VAL A 23 -27.86 24.64 -17.11
C VAL A 23 -27.54 23.14 -17.23
N ILE A 24 -28.14 22.45 -18.20
CA ILE A 24 -27.84 21.02 -18.44
C ILE A 24 -26.37 20.82 -18.81
N ALA A 25 -25.82 21.67 -19.68
CA ALA A 25 -24.41 21.62 -20.06
C ALA A 25 -23.48 21.80 -18.85
N LEU A 26 -23.80 22.74 -17.94
CA LEU A 26 -23.04 22.94 -16.69
C LEU A 26 -23.11 21.72 -15.77
N ILE A 27 -24.27 21.08 -15.65
CA ILE A 27 -24.44 19.86 -14.84
C ILE A 27 -23.58 18.71 -15.41
N ILE A 28 -23.61 18.51 -16.73
CA ILE A 28 -22.79 17.47 -17.39
C ILE A 28 -21.30 17.75 -17.20
N PHE A 29 -20.89 19.01 -17.40
CA PHE A 29 -19.49 19.40 -17.25
C PHE A 29 -18.99 19.20 -15.80
N SER A 30 -19.80 19.60 -14.81
CA SER A 30 -19.47 19.42 -13.39
C SER A 30 -19.41 17.94 -12.99
N MET A 31 -20.33 17.10 -13.47
CA MET A 31 -20.27 15.65 -13.26
C MET A 31 -19.00 15.04 -13.87
N PHE A 32 -18.64 15.43 -15.10
CA PHE A 32 -17.44 14.93 -15.76
C PHE A 32 -16.16 15.33 -15.01
N PHE A 33 -16.08 16.57 -14.53
CA PHE A 33 -14.93 17.05 -13.76
C PHE A 33 -14.82 16.34 -12.41
N TYR A 34 -15.94 16.21 -11.69
CA TYR A 34 -16.01 15.51 -10.40
C TYR A 34 -15.59 14.03 -10.53
N SER A 35 -16.09 13.34 -11.55
CA SER A 35 -15.74 11.94 -11.81
C SER A 35 -14.24 11.76 -12.09
N ASN A 36 -13.63 12.65 -12.86
CA ASN A 36 -12.20 12.56 -13.18
C ASN A 36 -11.31 12.87 -11.97
N ILE A 37 -11.65 13.88 -11.16
CA ILE A 37 -10.89 14.21 -9.94
C ILE A 37 -10.98 13.07 -8.93
N THR A 38 -12.17 12.53 -8.69
CA THR A 38 -12.36 11.44 -7.72
C THR A 38 -11.64 10.17 -8.14
N HIS A 39 -11.58 9.86 -9.44
CA HIS A 39 -10.80 8.72 -9.92
C HIS A 39 -9.29 8.91 -9.68
N ARG A 40 -8.74 10.10 -9.98
CA ARG A 40 -7.32 10.39 -9.75
C ARG A 40 -6.97 10.35 -8.26
N MET A 41 -7.78 10.98 -7.42
CA MET A 41 -7.57 10.95 -5.97
C MET A 41 -7.58 9.52 -5.39
N LYS A 42 -8.42 8.63 -5.90
CA LYS A 42 -8.39 7.22 -5.48
C LYS A 42 -7.08 6.53 -5.85
N GLN A 43 -6.58 6.78 -7.06
CA GLN A 43 -5.29 6.24 -7.51
C GLN A 43 -4.13 6.77 -6.67
N ASP A 44 -4.10 8.08 -6.39
CA ASP A 44 -3.04 8.70 -5.59
C ASP A 44 -3.05 8.15 -4.15
N VAL A 45 -4.22 7.91 -3.56
CA VAL A 45 -4.35 7.30 -2.23
C VAL A 45 -3.85 5.86 -2.21
N GLU A 46 -4.11 5.08 -3.27
CA GLU A 46 -3.56 3.73 -3.40
C GLU A 46 -2.04 3.74 -3.52
N GLU A 47 -1.48 4.68 -4.29
CA GLU A 47 -0.03 4.83 -4.44
C GLU A 47 0.64 5.24 -3.12
N ILE A 48 0.06 6.18 -2.38
CA ILE A 48 0.56 6.57 -1.06
C ILE A 48 0.54 5.38 -0.09
N ARG A 49 -0.55 4.60 -0.07
CA ARG A 49 -0.61 3.38 0.75
C ARG A 49 0.47 2.39 0.33
N HIS A 50 0.72 2.23 -0.97
CA HIS A 50 1.77 1.37 -1.48
C HIS A 50 3.16 1.80 -0.98
N ILE A 51 3.49 3.09 -1.08
CA ILE A 51 4.76 3.65 -0.60
C ILE A 51 4.90 3.50 0.91
N GLN A 52 3.86 3.84 1.68
CA GLN A 52 3.87 3.69 3.14
C GLN A 52 4.12 2.24 3.56
N THR A 53 3.53 1.29 2.85
CA THR A 53 3.73 -0.12 3.19
C THR A 53 5.12 -0.61 2.81
N ILE A 54 5.68 -0.16 1.68
CA ILE A 54 7.10 -0.40 1.35
C ILE A 54 8.00 0.18 2.45
N LEU A 55 7.73 1.39 2.94
CA LEU A 55 8.52 2.03 3.99
C LEU A 55 8.43 1.28 5.33
N ALA A 56 7.22 0.86 5.73
CA ALA A 56 7.02 0.08 6.95
C ALA A 56 7.82 -1.24 6.93
N VAL A 57 7.87 -1.87 5.75
CA VAL A 57 8.57 -3.14 5.55
C VAL A 57 10.07 -2.96 5.33
N ALA A 58 10.52 -1.89 4.66
CA ALA A 58 11.94 -1.52 4.58
C ALA A 58 12.51 -1.23 5.97
N GLY A 59 11.68 -0.67 6.85
CA GLY A 59 12.00 -0.46 8.26
C GLY A 59 12.25 -1.74 9.06
N ILE A 60 11.87 -2.93 8.58
CA ILE A 60 12.17 -4.22 9.26
C ILE A 60 13.67 -4.37 9.46
N SER A 61 14.48 -3.99 8.47
CA SER A 61 15.95 -4.03 8.57
C SER A 61 16.56 -3.06 9.58
N GLN A 62 15.75 -2.10 10.05
CA GLN A 62 16.15 -1.08 11.01
C GLN A 62 15.55 -1.34 12.41
N MET A 63 14.66 -2.32 12.54
CA MET A 63 14.14 -2.74 13.84
C MET A 63 15.30 -3.29 14.67
N GLY A 64 15.48 -2.82 15.91
CA GLY A 64 16.60 -3.23 16.76
C GLY A 64 16.64 -4.73 17.04
N GLU A 65 15.48 -5.37 16.91
CA GLU A 65 15.23 -6.80 17.00
C GLU A 65 15.83 -7.59 15.84
N PHE A 66 16.12 -6.95 14.70
CA PHE A 66 16.64 -7.61 13.50
C PHE A 66 17.91 -6.96 12.96
N SER A 67 18.19 -5.71 13.31
CA SER A 67 19.27 -4.93 12.71
C SER A 67 20.67 -5.36 13.18
N CYS A 68 21.64 -5.23 12.27
CA CYS A 68 23.05 -5.32 12.61
C CYS A 68 23.52 -4.04 13.33
N SER A 69 24.55 -4.17 14.16
CA SER A 69 25.20 -3.00 14.78
C SER A 69 26.02 -2.23 13.75
N GLY A 70 25.65 -0.98 13.48
CA GLY A 70 26.48 -0.04 12.70
C GLY A 70 26.44 -0.20 11.17
N ILE A 71 25.54 -1.03 10.63
CA ILE A 71 25.37 -1.19 9.17
C ILE A 71 23.89 -1.02 8.83
N ASP A 72 23.59 -0.03 7.99
CA ASP A 72 22.25 0.19 7.47
C ASP A 72 21.83 -0.95 6.53
N TYR A 73 20.55 -1.32 6.57
CA TYR A 73 19.96 -2.38 5.72
C TYR A 73 20.62 -3.76 5.90
N CYS A 74 21.16 -4.01 7.10
CA CYS A 74 21.73 -5.28 7.51
C CYS A 74 20.86 -5.96 8.55
N ILE A 75 20.64 -7.25 8.36
CA ILE A 75 19.86 -8.13 9.21
C ILE A 75 20.79 -9.12 9.89
N ASP A 76 20.74 -9.17 11.20
CA ASP A 76 21.40 -10.19 12.01
C ASP A 76 20.51 -11.44 12.06
N PHE A 77 21.00 -12.52 11.45
CA PHE A 77 20.26 -13.77 11.31
C PHE A 77 20.00 -14.46 12.65
N GLU A 78 20.93 -14.34 13.61
CA GLU A 78 20.76 -14.93 14.93
C GLU A 78 19.73 -14.18 15.74
N LYS A 79 19.66 -12.85 15.61
CA LYS A 79 18.58 -12.07 16.21
C LYS A 79 17.21 -12.43 15.63
N VAL A 80 17.12 -12.65 14.32
CA VAL A 80 15.87 -13.12 13.68
C VAL A 80 15.43 -14.48 14.25
N LYS A 81 16.35 -15.42 14.43
CA LYS A 81 16.07 -16.72 15.06
C LYS A 81 15.59 -16.55 16.51
N ALA A 82 16.31 -15.77 17.31
CA ALA A 82 15.99 -15.52 18.71
C ALA A 82 14.60 -14.86 18.85
N PHE A 83 14.33 -13.83 18.04
CA PHE A 83 13.04 -13.16 18.03
C PHE A 83 11.90 -14.11 17.64
N ASN A 84 12.12 -14.99 16.66
CA ASN A 84 11.13 -15.99 16.28
C ASN A 84 10.79 -16.97 17.40
N GLN A 85 11.77 -17.32 18.25
CA GLN A 85 11.52 -18.13 19.43
C GLN A 85 10.68 -17.36 20.47
N LEU A 86 10.99 -16.09 20.71
CA LEU A 86 10.22 -15.22 21.61
C LEU A 86 8.78 -14.99 21.12
N ARG A 87 8.58 -14.82 19.81
CA ARG A 87 7.25 -14.70 19.20
C ARG A 87 6.36 -15.91 19.47
N ARG A 88 6.96 -17.11 19.53
CA ARG A 88 6.21 -18.35 19.81
C ARG A 88 5.89 -18.51 21.29
N SER A 89 6.69 -17.93 22.18
CA SER A 89 6.51 -18.05 23.63
C SER A 89 5.65 -16.95 24.24
N SER A 90 5.53 -15.78 23.61
CA SER A 90 4.68 -14.68 24.09
C SER A 90 3.85 -14.02 22.98
N PRO A 91 2.52 -13.90 23.16
CA PRO A 91 1.63 -13.27 22.20
C PRO A 91 1.88 -11.77 22.01
N GLU A 92 2.48 -11.09 22.99
CA GLU A 92 2.75 -9.64 22.93
C GLU A 92 3.67 -9.27 21.75
N TYR A 93 4.64 -10.12 21.42
CA TYR A 93 5.53 -9.91 20.27
C TYR A 93 4.81 -10.10 18.93
N ALA A 94 3.79 -10.96 18.89
CA ALA A 94 2.97 -11.14 17.70
C ALA A 94 2.08 -9.92 17.46
N ASP A 95 1.52 -9.33 18.50
CA ASP A 95 0.72 -8.11 18.43
C ASP A 95 1.58 -6.89 18.08
N TYR A 96 2.80 -6.81 18.64
CA TYR A 96 3.77 -5.78 18.29
C TYR A 96 4.08 -5.76 16.79
N LEU A 97 4.39 -6.91 16.18
CA LEU A 97 4.63 -6.98 14.74
C LEU A 97 3.37 -6.71 13.92
N PHE A 98 2.21 -7.18 14.37
CA PHE A 98 0.95 -6.91 13.68
C PHE A 98 0.63 -5.42 13.63
N SER A 99 0.91 -4.66 14.69
CA SER A 99 0.70 -3.21 14.72
C SER A 99 1.51 -2.43 13.66
N ARG A 100 2.65 -2.99 13.22
CA ARG A 100 3.56 -2.38 12.25
C ARG A 100 3.35 -2.90 10.82
N LEU A 101 3.14 -4.21 10.68
CA LEU A 101 3.14 -4.90 9.38
C LEU A 101 1.74 -5.30 8.91
N GLY A 102 0.75 -5.30 9.80
CA GLY A 102 -0.63 -5.71 9.49
C GLY A 102 -0.72 -7.13 8.94
N PHE A 103 -1.60 -7.34 7.96
CA PHE A 103 -1.72 -8.62 7.25
C PHE A 103 -0.63 -8.74 6.18
N ALA A 104 0.44 -9.44 6.52
CA ALA A 104 1.57 -9.66 5.65
C ALA A 104 2.29 -10.98 5.95
N LYS A 105 3.06 -11.47 4.98
CA LYS A 105 4.09 -12.48 5.12
C LYS A 105 5.42 -11.89 4.73
N VAL A 106 6.45 -12.15 5.53
CA VAL A 106 7.82 -11.69 5.33
C VAL A 106 8.74 -12.88 5.52
N HIS A 107 9.38 -13.31 4.44
CA HIS A 107 10.38 -14.37 4.45
C HIS A 107 11.74 -13.81 4.10
N LEU A 108 12.76 -14.25 4.80
CA LEU A 108 14.15 -13.94 4.48
C LEU A 108 14.70 -15.04 3.56
N HIS A 109 15.23 -14.64 2.41
CA HIS A 109 15.85 -15.54 1.44
C HIS A 109 17.32 -15.20 1.24
N SER A 110 18.13 -16.23 1.05
CA SER A 110 19.51 -16.11 0.59
C SER A 110 19.53 -15.85 -0.91
N GLN A 111 20.30 -14.86 -1.36
CA GLN A 111 20.48 -14.61 -2.79
C GLN A 111 21.36 -15.70 -3.44
N SER A 112 22.33 -16.25 -2.70
CA SER A 112 23.27 -17.24 -3.24
C SER A 112 22.64 -18.61 -3.47
N THR A 113 21.70 -19.02 -2.62
CA THR A 113 21.04 -20.33 -2.70
C THR A 113 19.59 -20.25 -3.19
N GLY A 114 18.96 -19.07 -3.14
CA GLY A 114 17.51 -18.90 -3.38
C GLY A 114 16.62 -19.45 -2.26
N ASN A 115 17.19 -20.17 -1.30
CA ASN A 115 16.45 -20.84 -0.24
C ASN A 115 15.90 -19.83 0.77
N GLN A 116 14.71 -20.14 1.29
CA GLN A 116 14.16 -19.47 2.45
C GLN A 116 15.01 -19.82 3.67
N LEU A 117 15.58 -18.79 4.31
CA LEU A 117 16.38 -18.93 5.52
C LEU A 117 15.51 -18.87 6.78
N ALA A 118 14.55 -17.95 6.81
CA ALA A 118 13.65 -17.77 7.94
C ALA A 118 12.32 -17.16 7.52
N GLU A 119 11.26 -17.51 8.25
CA GLU A 119 10.02 -16.73 8.29
C GLU A 119 10.19 -15.64 9.35
N VAL A 120 10.20 -14.37 8.98
CA VAL A 120 10.28 -13.25 9.93
C VAL A 120 8.91 -12.94 10.53
N TYR A 121 7.88 -13.00 9.68
CA TYR A 121 6.51 -12.70 10.07
C TYR A 121 5.53 -13.37 9.12
N ALA A 122 4.44 -13.91 9.65
CA ALA A 122 3.35 -14.43 8.84
C ALA A 122 2.03 -14.20 9.57
N ARG A 123 1.18 -13.34 9.00
CA ARG A 123 -0.20 -13.16 9.41
C ARG A 123 -1.08 -13.08 8.18
N GLU A 124 -1.82 -14.15 7.94
CA GLU A 124 -2.78 -14.24 6.85
C GLU A 124 -4.16 -13.79 7.31
N PRO A 125 -4.94 -13.14 6.45
CA PRO A 125 -6.35 -12.92 6.73
C PRO A 125 -7.11 -14.25 6.69
N GLU A 126 -8.10 -14.41 7.57
CA GLU A 126 -8.80 -15.68 7.74
C GLU A 126 -9.70 -16.06 6.54
N THR A 127 -10.29 -15.10 5.80
CA THR A 127 -10.99 -15.37 4.52
C THR A 127 -11.34 -14.08 3.75
N GLY A 128 -11.33 -14.16 2.40
CA GLY A 128 -12.25 -13.51 1.45
C GLY A 128 -12.31 -11.98 1.30
N GLU A 129 -11.85 -11.19 2.27
CA GLU A 129 -12.09 -9.73 2.29
C GLU A 129 -11.01 -8.88 1.61
N PHE A 130 -9.92 -9.50 1.14
CA PHE A 130 -8.76 -8.79 0.63
C PHE A 130 -8.67 -8.98 -0.88
N SER A 131 -8.83 -7.87 -1.62
CA SER A 131 -8.93 -7.87 -3.08
C SER A 131 -7.57 -7.89 -3.77
N ARG A 132 -6.50 -7.44 -3.07
CA ARG A 132 -5.18 -7.24 -3.68
C ARG A 132 -4.07 -7.90 -2.87
N ILE A 133 -3.29 -8.71 -3.57
CA ILE A 133 -2.05 -9.32 -3.06
C ILE A 133 -0.88 -8.60 -3.71
N LEU A 134 -0.05 -7.95 -2.91
CA LEU A 134 1.17 -7.31 -3.37
C LEU A 134 2.36 -8.18 -3.02
N ARG A 135 3.27 -8.38 -3.98
CA ARG A 135 4.51 -9.13 -3.78
C ARG A 135 5.69 -8.33 -4.28
N PHE A 136 6.70 -8.17 -3.44
CA PHE A 136 7.94 -7.49 -3.80
C PHE A 136 9.11 -8.03 -2.99
N ASN A 137 10.30 -7.79 -3.51
CA ASN A 137 11.54 -8.21 -2.88
C ASN A 137 12.35 -6.98 -2.46
N ILE A 138 12.80 -6.94 -1.20
CA ILE A 138 13.70 -5.89 -0.71
C ILE A 138 15.08 -6.51 -0.48
N PRO A 139 16.13 -6.06 -1.18
CA PRO A 139 17.49 -6.56 -0.94
C PRO A 139 17.97 -6.16 0.46
N CYS A 140 18.74 -7.03 1.10
CA CYS A 140 19.35 -6.78 2.39
C CYS A 140 20.68 -7.52 2.53
N LEU A 141 21.52 -7.04 3.44
CA LEU A 141 22.69 -7.79 3.90
C LEU A 141 22.25 -8.71 5.04
N ILE A 142 22.64 -9.97 4.99
CA ILE A 142 22.40 -10.94 6.04
C ILE A 142 23.73 -11.22 6.73
N TYR A 143 23.82 -10.87 7.99
CA TYR A 143 24.96 -11.18 8.84
C TYR A 143 24.65 -12.41 9.68
N ASP A 144 25.54 -13.40 9.60
CA ASP A 144 25.51 -14.58 10.44
C ASP A 144 26.61 -14.45 11.51
N ALA A 145 26.19 -14.32 12.77
CA ALA A 145 27.09 -14.13 13.91
C ALA A 145 27.86 -15.42 14.25
N ASP A 146 27.30 -16.61 13.96
CA ASP A 146 27.96 -17.88 14.25
C ASP A 146 29.14 -18.12 13.31
N SER A 147 29.00 -17.70 12.04
CA SER A 147 30.05 -17.85 11.02
C SER A 147 30.85 -16.58 10.75
N GLU A 148 30.51 -15.48 11.41
CA GLU A 148 31.04 -14.12 11.23
C GLU A 148 31.04 -13.64 9.77
N LYS A 149 30.09 -14.11 8.96
CA LYS A 149 30.03 -13.84 7.53
C LYS A 149 28.79 -13.05 7.14
N GLY A 150 29.02 -12.06 6.27
CA GLY A 150 27.96 -11.38 5.54
C GLY A 150 27.63 -12.11 4.24
N SER A 151 26.34 -12.19 3.92
CA SER A 151 25.85 -12.68 2.63
C SER A 151 24.77 -11.75 2.10
N LEU A 152 24.57 -11.75 0.79
CA LEU A 152 23.45 -11.01 0.18
C LEU A 152 22.18 -11.85 0.27
N GLY A 153 21.09 -11.17 0.57
CA GLY A 153 19.77 -11.76 0.62
C GLY A 153 18.69 -10.76 0.28
N TYR A 154 17.45 -11.21 0.42
CA TYR A 154 16.30 -10.36 0.21
C TYR A 154 15.13 -10.81 1.07
N PHE A 155 14.31 -9.84 1.47
CA PHE A 155 12.99 -10.11 2.01
C PHE A 155 12.03 -10.35 0.87
N ASN A 156 11.41 -11.52 0.84
CA ASN A 156 10.21 -11.76 0.06
C ASN A 156 8.99 -11.38 0.89
N ILE A 157 8.28 -10.35 0.45
CA ILE A 157 7.13 -9.80 1.17
C ILE A 157 5.88 -10.03 0.36
N THR A 158 4.86 -10.57 1.02
CA THR A 158 3.49 -10.70 0.49
C THR A 158 2.55 -9.95 1.41
N MET A 159 1.85 -8.94 0.89
CA MET A 159 0.90 -8.14 1.68
C MET A 159 -0.51 -8.35 1.19
N TYR A 160 -1.46 -8.33 2.13
CA TYR A 160 -2.87 -8.50 1.85
C TYR A 160 -3.57 -7.16 2.10
N GLN A 161 -4.09 -6.55 1.04
CA GLN A 161 -4.81 -5.28 1.09
C GLN A 161 -6.29 -5.47 0.73
N ARG A 162 -7.16 -4.73 1.44
CA ARG A 162 -8.59 -4.68 1.16
C ARG A 162 -8.86 -3.80 -0.05
#